data_AF-A0A7J8UAS4-F1
#
_entry.id   AF-A0A7J8UAS4-F1
#
_cell.length_a   1.000
_cell.length_b   1.000
_cell.length_c   1.000
_cell.angle_alpha   90.00
_cell.angle_beta   90.00
_cell.angle_gamma   90.00
#
_symmetry.space_group_name_H-M   'P 1'
#
loop_
_entity.id
_entity.type
_entity.pdbx_description
1 polymer ?
#
loop_
_entity_poly.entity_id
_entity_poly.type
_entity_poly.pdbx_seq_one_letter_code
_entity_poly.pdbx_strand_id
1 'polypeptide(L)'
;MGAAIFLEIYSAFLHLRSDWGIYRLTQQNNGFLRGIGSKLVPFTKPKGGIQSMAQRSLLDYCLPPRKLNLAAVLQFLYSEDSMGKYLKTGWRDVSPELQQFIYSGLQEKRKKYADTEFTNLSELLDERGSSVLKGMGELSGDIMWSVCEVEFTHSIILWHVATEVVFFDDNHRYRAVLDPYCRISKALSDYMMYLFSLYPAMLPAGIGHIRLRDTCTEAMNFTLDEAQFKEAVRGLFGVDIRSRSFLIQMGSSRKSAFFEGCQIAEHLQSLVSDFHWDNQDKWKLIADMWLNMLTYAAAQCSWKKHARRLKYGDEFLTHVALLMAHLGLSKKIQMVPLPKMLQEADFEPNFHWDKLNRLLSYLA
;
A
#
# COMPACT_ATOMS: atom_id res chain seq x y z
N MET A 1 27.75 -21.74 -21.13
CA MET A 1 28.83 -21.55 -20.13
C MET A 1 28.72 -20.23 -19.37
N GLY A 2 28.51 -19.08 -20.03
CA GLY A 2 28.46 -17.77 -19.35
C GLY A 2 27.42 -17.63 -18.22
N ALA A 3 26.21 -18.19 -18.38
CA ALA A 3 25.16 -18.10 -17.36
C ALA A 3 25.47 -18.91 -16.08
N ALA A 4 26.12 -20.08 -16.21
CA ALA A 4 26.49 -20.90 -15.06
C ALA A 4 27.62 -20.23 -14.24
N ILE A 5 28.62 -19.68 -14.92
CA ILE A 5 29.71 -18.93 -14.29
C ILE A 5 29.17 -17.67 -13.59
N PHE A 6 28.21 -16.96 -14.19
CA PHE A 6 27.56 -15.82 -13.55
C PHE A 6 26.79 -16.22 -12.29
N LEU A 7 26.04 -17.33 -12.32
CA LEU A 7 25.30 -17.82 -11.15
C LEU A 7 26.22 -18.28 -10.02
N GLU A 8 27.37 -18.89 -10.34
CA GLU A 8 28.38 -19.28 -9.36
C GLU A 8 29.07 -18.06 -8.73
N ILE A 9 29.42 -17.06 -9.54
CA ILE A 9 29.99 -15.79 -9.04
C ILE A 9 28.96 -15.04 -8.19
N TYR A 10 27.69 -15.03 -8.60
CA TYR A 10 26.60 -14.41 -7.86
C TYR A 10 26.31 -15.14 -6.55
N SER A 11 26.31 -16.48 -6.54
CA SER A 11 26.12 -17.26 -5.30
C SER A 11 27.29 -17.10 -4.34
N ALA A 12 28.53 -17.06 -4.85
CA ALA A 12 29.72 -16.78 -4.05
C ALA A 12 29.64 -15.38 -3.43
N PHE A 13 29.18 -14.38 -4.19
CA PHE A 13 28.99 -13.02 -3.70
C PHE A 13 27.88 -12.92 -2.65
N LEU A 14 26.76 -13.64 -2.84
CA LEU A 14 25.68 -13.74 -1.85
C LEU A 14 26.15 -14.44 -0.56
N HIS A 15 26.95 -15.50 -0.66
CA HIS A 15 27.52 -16.17 0.50
C HIS A 15 28.47 -15.27 1.29
N LEU A 16 29.30 -14.48 0.61
CA LEU A 16 30.21 -13.50 1.23
C LEU A 16 29.47 -12.33 1.90
N ARG A 17 28.24 -12.03 1.45
CA ARG A 17 27.33 -11.02 2.03
C ARG A 17 26.34 -11.59 3.06
N SER A 18 26.43 -12.87 3.41
CA SER A 18 25.60 -13.43 4.48
C SER A 18 26.21 -13.14 5.86
N ASP A 19 25.38 -13.07 6.91
CA ASP A 19 25.83 -12.86 8.29
C ASP A 19 26.89 -13.89 8.71
N TRP A 20 26.74 -15.13 8.25
CA TRP A 20 27.67 -16.22 8.53
C TRP A 20 28.98 -16.10 7.73
N GLY A 21 28.91 -15.63 6.48
CA GLY A 21 30.10 -15.36 5.65
C GLY A 21 30.96 -14.24 6.23
N ILE A 22 30.34 -13.17 6.72
CA ILE A 22 31.04 -12.05 7.37
C ILE A 22 31.60 -12.46 8.72
N TYR A 23 30.85 -13.23 9.51
CA TYR A 23 31.36 -13.80 10.76
C TYR A 23 32.63 -14.64 10.50
N ARG A 24 32.61 -15.47 9.46
CA ARG A 24 33.76 -16.29 9.06
C ARG A 24 34.94 -15.44 8.57
N LEU A 25 34.69 -14.37 7.83
CA LEU A 25 35.72 -13.43 7.35
C LEU A 25 36.34 -12.61 8.49
N THR A 26 35.53 -12.23 9.49
CA THR A 26 36.00 -11.44 10.65
C THR A 26 36.76 -12.28 11.67
N GLN A 27 36.60 -13.60 11.68
CA GLN A 27 37.38 -14.56 12.49
C GLN A 27 38.68 -15.05 11.82
N GLN A 28 38.93 -14.73 10.55
CA GLN A 28 40.16 -15.16 9.87
C GLN A 28 41.40 -14.47 10.45
N ASN A 29 42.50 -15.23 10.59
CA ASN A 29 43.78 -14.73 11.11
C ASN A 29 44.57 -13.87 10.10
N ASN A 30 43.91 -13.40 9.03
CA ASN A 30 44.48 -12.60 7.95
C ASN A 30 43.87 -11.18 7.98
N GLY A 31 44.71 -10.17 8.20
CA GLY A 31 44.30 -8.78 8.33
C GLY A 31 43.56 -8.21 7.11
N PHE A 32 43.86 -8.70 5.90
CA PHE A 32 43.18 -8.28 4.68
C PHE A 32 41.73 -8.79 4.60
N LEU A 33 41.51 -10.09 4.87
CA LEU A 33 40.18 -10.71 4.88
C LEU A 33 39.30 -10.17 6.02
N ARG A 34 39.91 -9.89 7.18
CA ARG A 34 39.24 -9.24 8.30
C ARG A 34 38.82 -7.81 7.97
N GLY A 35 39.66 -7.08 7.23
CA GLY A 35 39.34 -5.74 6.70
C GLY A 35 38.22 -5.74 5.65
N ILE A 36 38.13 -6.78 4.81
CA ILE A 36 37.00 -6.98 3.89
C ILE A 36 35.73 -7.29 4.69
N GLY A 37 35.79 -8.24 5.63
CA GLY A 37 34.67 -8.60 6.49
C GLY A 37 34.11 -7.39 7.24
N SER A 38 34.97 -6.59 7.89
CA SER A 38 34.54 -5.40 8.65
C SER A 38 33.93 -4.31 7.75
N LYS A 39 34.43 -4.13 6.52
CA LYS A 39 33.82 -3.23 5.51
C LYS A 39 32.50 -3.75 4.97
N LEU A 40 32.23 -5.05 5.04
CA LEU A 40 30.97 -5.66 4.63
C LEU A 40 29.90 -5.63 5.74
N VAL A 41 30.27 -5.54 7.02
CA VAL A 41 29.33 -5.45 8.17
C VAL A 41 28.27 -4.35 8.02
N PRO A 42 28.57 -3.11 7.55
CA PRO A 42 27.54 -2.09 7.33
C PRO A 42 26.56 -2.44 6.21
N PHE A 43 26.97 -3.28 5.25
CA PHE A 43 26.13 -3.71 4.13
C PHE A 43 25.23 -4.91 4.49
N THR A 44 25.47 -5.55 5.64
CA THR A 44 24.65 -6.67 6.14
C THR A 44 23.94 -6.37 7.44
N LYS A 45 24.35 -5.35 8.20
CA LYS A 45 23.48 -4.77 9.20
C LYS A 45 22.18 -4.41 8.47
N PRO A 46 21.04 -5.05 8.78
CA PRO A 46 19.79 -4.62 8.23
C PRO A 46 19.68 -3.13 8.58
N LYS A 47 19.56 -2.27 7.56
CA LYS A 47 19.13 -0.90 7.80
C LYS A 47 17.81 -1.06 8.55
N GLY A 48 17.79 -0.68 9.81
CA GLY A 48 16.67 -0.98 10.69
C GLY A 48 15.41 -0.33 10.16
N GLY A 49 14.41 -1.15 9.86
CA GLY A 49 13.05 -0.77 9.53
C GLY A 49 12.81 -0.18 8.14
N ILE A 50 11.54 0.13 7.87
CA ILE A 50 11.10 0.39 6.51
C ILE A 50 11.41 1.82 6.03
N GLN A 51 12.29 1.91 5.02
CA GLN A 51 12.68 3.18 4.43
C GLN A 51 11.83 3.54 3.21
N SER A 52 11.34 2.54 2.48
CA SER A 52 10.60 2.72 1.24
C SER A 52 9.52 1.68 1.09
N MET A 53 8.42 2.04 0.42
CA MET A 53 7.38 1.13 0.01
C MET A 53 7.25 1.13 -1.51
N ALA A 54 6.86 -0.03 -2.05
CA ALA A 54 6.65 -0.18 -3.47
C ALA A 54 5.42 0.62 -3.94
N GLN A 55 5.42 1.03 -5.20
CA GLN A 55 4.35 1.82 -5.81
C GLN A 55 3.98 1.21 -7.14
N ARG A 56 2.68 1.26 -7.45
CA ARG A 56 2.15 0.90 -8.76
C ARG A 56 0.90 1.71 -9.05
N SER A 57 0.98 2.59 -10.04
CA SER A 57 -0.20 3.30 -10.53
C SER A 57 -1.10 2.38 -11.37
N LEU A 58 -2.33 2.81 -11.61
CA LEU A 58 -3.26 2.13 -12.51
C LEU A 58 -2.64 2.00 -13.91
N LEU A 59 -2.03 3.07 -14.39
CA LEU A 59 -1.39 3.14 -15.71
C LEU A 59 -0.16 2.23 -15.82
N ASP A 60 0.60 2.05 -14.73
CA ASP A 60 1.70 1.08 -14.72
C ASP A 60 1.20 -0.33 -15.00
N TYR A 61 0.02 -0.69 -14.48
CA TYR A 61 -0.58 -1.99 -14.77
C TYR A 61 -1.22 -2.03 -16.17
N CYS A 62 -2.01 -1.02 -16.55
CA CYS A 62 -2.81 -1.07 -17.77
C CYS A 62 -1.96 -0.88 -19.04
N LEU A 63 -0.94 -0.04 -19.04
CA LEU A 63 -0.14 0.23 -20.24
C LEU A 63 0.86 -0.90 -20.54
N PRO A 64 1.26 -1.12 -21.80
CA PRO A 64 2.35 -2.05 -22.13
C PRO A 64 3.69 -1.58 -21.54
N PRO A 65 4.68 -2.48 -21.32
CA PRO A 65 6.01 -2.09 -20.87
C PRO A 65 6.74 -1.23 -21.92
N ARG A 66 7.41 -0.15 -21.47
CA ARG A 66 8.40 0.54 -22.30
C ARG A 66 9.51 -0.46 -22.64
N LYS A 67 9.87 -0.58 -23.92
CA LYS A 67 10.97 -1.45 -24.35
C LYS A 67 12.29 -0.96 -23.71
N LEU A 68 12.75 -1.65 -22.67
CA LEU A 68 14.08 -1.48 -22.12
C LEU A 68 15.04 -2.39 -22.89
N ASN A 69 16.13 -1.84 -23.45
CA ASN A 69 17.15 -2.61 -24.18
C ASN A 69 17.92 -3.64 -23.32
N LEU A 70 17.63 -3.72 -22.01
CA LEU A 70 18.13 -4.75 -21.09
C LEU A 70 17.29 -6.05 -21.13
N ALA A 71 16.19 -6.07 -21.88
CA ALA A 71 15.29 -7.21 -22.00
C ALA A 71 16.00 -8.50 -22.44
N ALA A 72 17.02 -8.42 -23.32
CA ALA A 72 17.72 -9.60 -23.82
C ALA A 72 18.46 -10.41 -22.73
N VAL A 73 18.96 -9.76 -21.68
CA VAL A 73 19.68 -10.45 -20.57
C VAL A 73 18.70 -11.00 -19.54
N LEU A 74 17.58 -10.30 -19.31
CA LEU A 74 16.56 -10.70 -18.33
C LEU A 74 15.57 -11.75 -18.89
N GLN A 75 15.32 -11.75 -20.21
CA GLN A 75 14.53 -12.77 -20.92
C GLN A 75 15.14 -14.17 -20.79
N PHE A 76 16.45 -14.27 -20.57
CA PHE A 76 17.14 -15.56 -20.42
C PHE A 76 16.85 -16.25 -19.08
N LEU A 77 16.40 -15.52 -18.05
CA LEU A 77 16.32 -16.04 -16.68
C LEU A 77 14.92 -16.50 -16.27
N TYR A 78 13.83 -15.93 -16.82
CA TYR A 78 12.45 -16.26 -16.43
C TYR A 78 11.42 -15.96 -17.55
N SER A 79 10.27 -16.64 -17.52
CA SER A 79 9.14 -16.45 -18.46
C SER A 79 8.65 -14.99 -18.51
N GLU A 80 8.52 -14.46 -19.74
CA GLU A 80 8.15 -13.06 -20.07
C GLU A 80 6.92 -12.53 -19.32
N ASP A 81 5.92 -13.39 -19.08
CA ASP A 81 4.62 -13.00 -18.49
C ASP A 81 4.71 -12.66 -16.98
N SER A 82 5.78 -13.12 -16.31
CA SER A 82 6.00 -12.86 -14.88
C SER A 82 6.85 -11.61 -14.63
N MET A 83 7.86 -11.35 -15.47
CA MET A 83 8.87 -10.31 -15.22
C MET A 83 8.40 -8.90 -15.61
N GLY A 84 7.59 -8.77 -16.66
CA GLY A 84 7.00 -7.48 -17.07
C GLY A 84 6.21 -6.81 -15.94
N LYS A 85 5.62 -7.60 -15.03
CA LYS A 85 4.87 -7.10 -13.89
C LYS A 85 5.76 -6.46 -12.82
N TYR A 86 6.98 -6.93 -12.63
CA TYR A 86 7.91 -6.38 -11.61
C TYR A 86 8.71 -5.19 -12.14
N LEU A 87 8.98 -5.13 -13.44
CA LEU A 87 9.77 -4.06 -14.08
C LEU A 87 9.15 -2.66 -13.97
N LYS A 88 7.85 -2.58 -13.67
CA LYS A 88 7.11 -1.31 -13.51
C LYS A 88 6.81 -0.95 -12.05
N THR A 89 7.43 -1.63 -11.09
CA THR A 89 7.27 -1.28 -9.69
C THR A 89 8.16 -0.10 -9.36
N GLY A 90 7.54 1.04 -9.03
CA GLY A 90 8.22 2.19 -8.45
C GLY A 90 8.50 1.97 -6.97
N TRP A 91 9.31 2.84 -6.38
CA TRP A 91 9.57 2.87 -4.94
C TRP A 91 9.43 4.30 -4.44
N ARG A 92 8.84 4.46 -3.26
CA ARG A 92 8.65 5.76 -2.61
C ARG A 92 9.05 5.66 -1.15
N ASP A 93 9.72 6.69 -0.65
CA ASP A 93 10.14 6.74 0.74
C ASP A 93 8.92 6.76 1.66
N VAL A 94 8.99 6.00 2.76
CA VAL A 94 8.00 6.01 3.84
C VAL A 94 8.29 7.23 4.69
N SER A 95 7.71 8.37 4.32
CA SER A 95 8.02 9.66 4.93
C SER A 95 7.56 9.74 6.40
N PRO A 96 8.18 10.59 7.23
CA PRO A 96 7.75 10.79 8.62
C PRO A 96 6.27 11.19 8.75
N GLU A 97 5.75 11.97 7.79
CA GLU A 97 4.35 12.38 7.76
C GLU A 97 3.42 11.18 7.56
N LEU A 98 3.77 10.25 6.66
CA LEU A 98 3.03 9.01 6.45
C LEU A 98 3.08 8.10 7.69
N GLN A 99 4.26 7.98 8.31
CA GLN A 99 4.44 7.20 9.55
C GLN A 99 3.57 7.77 10.67
N GLN A 100 3.59 9.09 10.85
CA GLN A 100 2.80 9.77 11.87
C GLN A 100 1.31 9.61 11.61
N PHE A 101 0.86 9.75 10.35
CA PHE A 101 -0.54 9.57 9.96
C PHE A 101 -1.06 8.16 10.29
N ILE A 102 -0.29 7.13 9.93
CA ILE A 102 -0.66 5.74 10.23
C ILE A 102 -0.68 5.50 11.74
N TYR A 103 0.34 5.99 12.45
CA TYR A 103 0.43 5.83 13.89
C TYR A 103 -0.75 6.51 14.61
N SER A 104 -1.08 7.76 14.27
CA SER A 104 -2.19 8.48 14.86
C SER A 104 -3.53 7.82 14.57
N GLY A 105 -3.77 7.36 13.34
CA GLY A 105 -5.03 6.69 13.00
C GLY A 105 -5.18 5.34 13.69
N LEU A 106 -4.08 4.60 13.91
CA LEU A 106 -4.11 3.37 14.70
C LEU A 106 -4.30 3.64 16.20
N GLN A 107 -3.75 4.73 16.75
CA GLN A 107 -4.05 5.15 18.11
C GLN A 107 -5.52 5.51 18.28
N GLU A 108 -6.12 6.21 17.31
CA GLU A 108 -7.56 6.50 17.33
C GLU A 108 -8.38 5.20 17.29
N LYS A 109 -7.99 4.24 16.43
CA LYS A 109 -8.64 2.93 16.36
C LYS A 109 -8.52 2.17 17.71
N ARG A 110 -7.37 2.25 18.39
CA ARG A 110 -7.19 1.69 19.74
C ARG A 110 -8.09 2.37 20.78
N LYS A 111 -8.27 3.69 20.73
CA LYS A 111 -9.20 4.40 21.62
C LYS A 111 -10.64 3.90 21.44
N LYS A 112 -11.11 3.80 20.19
CA LYS A 112 -12.42 3.22 19.87
C LYS A 112 -12.58 1.79 20.40
N TYR A 113 -11.52 0.98 20.33
CA TYR A 113 -11.53 -0.37 20.90
C TYR A 113 -11.66 -0.35 22.44
N ALA A 114 -10.93 0.54 23.11
CA ALA A 114 -11.02 0.72 24.56
C ALA A 114 -12.40 1.23 25.01
N ASP A 115 -13.02 2.13 24.24
CA ASP A 115 -14.37 2.66 24.51
C ASP A 115 -15.45 1.57 24.47
N THR A 116 -15.17 0.43 23.82
CA THR A 116 -16.06 -0.74 23.77
C THR A 116 -15.68 -1.84 24.78
N GLU A 117 -14.88 -1.49 25.79
CA GLU A 117 -14.35 -2.42 26.80
C GLU A 117 -13.59 -3.61 26.17
N PHE A 118 -12.94 -3.37 25.03
CA PHE A 118 -12.19 -4.38 24.28
C PHE A 118 -13.03 -5.58 23.79
N THR A 119 -14.32 -5.38 23.51
CA THR A 119 -15.22 -6.48 23.10
C THR A 119 -15.38 -6.64 21.58
N ASN A 120 -15.20 -5.58 20.80
CA ASN A 120 -15.63 -5.54 19.39
C ASN A 120 -14.47 -5.58 18.36
N LEU A 121 -13.30 -6.13 18.72
CA LEU A 121 -12.11 -6.09 17.87
C LEU A 121 -12.35 -6.59 16.44
N SER A 122 -13.19 -7.61 16.28
CA SER A 122 -13.48 -8.15 14.94
C SER A 122 -14.17 -7.14 14.07
N GLU A 123 -15.27 -6.56 14.54
CA GLU A 123 -16.04 -5.55 13.82
C GLU A 123 -15.15 -4.36 13.48
N LEU A 124 -14.39 -3.87 14.46
CA LEU A 124 -13.46 -2.76 14.28
C LEU A 124 -12.42 -3.05 13.19
N LEU A 125 -11.82 -4.24 13.16
CA LEU A 125 -10.83 -4.60 12.15
C LEU A 125 -11.46 -4.91 10.78
N ASP A 126 -12.75 -5.23 10.74
CA ASP A 126 -13.49 -5.60 9.53
C ASP A 126 -14.20 -4.41 8.86
N GLU A 127 -14.11 -3.19 9.44
CA GLU A 127 -14.76 -1.96 8.92
C GLU A 127 -14.40 -1.62 7.47
N ARG A 128 -13.19 -1.93 7.01
CA ARG A 128 -12.68 -1.80 5.63
C ARG A 128 -12.93 -0.45 4.93
N GLY A 129 -13.23 0.61 5.69
CA GLY A 129 -13.55 1.96 5.20
C GLY A 129 -14.98 2.44 5.50
N SER A 130 -15.88 1.56 5.93
CA SER A 130 -17.28 1.90 6.22
C SER A 130 -17.42 2.92 7.35
N SER A 131 -16.53 2.88 8.36
CA SER A 131 -16.51 3.86 9.46
C SER A 131 -16.14 5.27 8.99
N VAL A 132 -15.24 5.38 8.01
CA VAL A 132 -14.87 6.67 7.39
C VAL A 132 -16.07 7.26 6.67
N LEU A 133 -16.76 6.45 5.86
CA LEU A 133 -17.94 6.92 5.13
C LEU A 133 -19.09 7.27 6.09
N LYS A 134 -19.36 6.46 7.12
CA LYS A 134 -20.37 6.78 8.14
C LYS A 134 -20.10 8.13 8.82
N GLY A 135 -18.84 8.53 8.98
CA GLY A 135 -18.45 9.84 9.49
C GLY A 135 -18.94 11.02 8.65
N MET A 136 -19.28 10.80 7.37
CA MET A 136 -19.87 11.82 6.49
C MET A 136 -21.38 12.03 6.71
N GLY A 137 -22.03 11.20 7.55
CA GLY A 137 -23.47 11.25 7.74
C GLY A 137 -24.25 10.90 6.47
N GLU A 138 -25.25 11.71 6.14
CA GLU A 138 -26.17 11.49 5.00
C GLU A 138 -25.46 11.49 3.64
N LEU A 139 -24.30 12.16 3.53
CA LEU A 139 -23.49 12.25 2.29
C LEU A 139 -22.81 10.92 1.91
N SER A 140 -22.89 9.91 2.76
CA SER A 140 -22.24 8.62 2.56
C SER A 140 -23.02 7.65 1.67
N GLY A 141 -24.32 7.87 1.49
CA GLY A 141 -25.24 6.94 0.82
C GLY A 141 -24.82 6.59 -0.60
N ASP A 142 -24.34 7.57 -1.36
CA ASP A 142 -24.03 7.41 -2.79
C ASP A 142 -22.77 6.57 -3.06
N ILE A 143 -21.91 6.38 -2.06
CA ILE A 143 -20.64 5.65 -2.20
C ILE A 143 -20.44 4.53 -1.17
N MET A 144 -21.37 4.31 -0.23
CA MET A 144 -21.27 3.25 0.80
C MET A 144 -21.15 1.84 0.17
N TRP A 145 -21.85 1.61 -0.93
CA TRP A 145 -21.84 0.35 -1.67
C TRP A 145 -20.42 -0.07 -2.10
N SER A 146 -19.54 0.91 -2.39
CA SER A 146 -18.17 0.69 -2.86
C SER A 146 -17.28 -0.03 -1.84
N VAL A 147 -17.70 -0.02 -0.56
CA VAL A 147 -16.99 -0.66 0.55
C VAL A 147 -17.82 -1.78 1.18
N CYS A 148 -19.13 -1.66 1.28
CA CYS A 148 -19.95 -2.64 1.99
C CYS A 148 -20.47 -3.79 1.09
N GLU A 149 -20.75 -3.51 -0.18
CA GLU A 149 -21.53 -4.41 -1.04
C GLU A 149 -20.68 -5.15 -2.08
N VAL A 150 -19.39 -4.85 -2.14
CA VAL A 150 -18.46 -5.44 -3.11
C VAL A 150 -17.33 -6.21 -2.42
N GLU A 151 -16.64 -7.08 -3.16
CA GLU A 151 -15.44 -7.75 -2.67
C GLU A 151 -14.34 -6.74 -2.33
N PHE A 152 -13.51 -7.03 -1.33
CA PHE A 152 -12.43 -6.12 -0.92
C PHE A 152 -11.46 -5.77 -2.06
N THR A 153 -11.13 -6.76 -2.90
CA THR A 153 -10.27 -6.51 -4.07
C THR A 153 -10.93 -5.60 -5.11
N HIS A 154 -12.27 -5.60 -5.21
CA HIS A 154 -13.00 -4.64 -6.05
C HIS A 154 -12.96 -3.23 -5.45
N SER A 155 -13.16 -3.09 -4.13
CA SER A 155 -13.02 -1.81 -3.44
C SER A 155 -11.64 -1.16 -3.68
N ILE A 156 -10.56 -1.95 -3.68
CA ILE A 156 -9.22 -1.45 -4.01
C ILE A 156 -9.20 -0.83 -5.41
N ILE A 157 -9.76 -1.50 -6.42
CA ILE A 157 -9.75 -1.01 -7.81
C ILE A 157 -10.60 0.27 -7.91
N LEU A 158 -11.81 0.26 -7.36
CA LEU A 158 -12.74 1.40 -7.36
C LEU A 158 -12.11 2.66 -6.77
N TRP A 159 -11.61 2.54 -5.54
CA TRP A 159 -11.01 3.67 -4.84
C TRP A 159 -9.68 4.09 -5.45
N HIS A 160 -8.92 3.17 -6.06
CA HIS A 160 -7.68 3.50 -6.76
C HIS A 160 -7.97 4.35 -8.01
N VAL A 161 -8.93 3.93 -8.83
CA VAL A 161 -9.40 4.73 -9.97
C VAL A 161 -9.92 6.10 -9.49
N ALA A 162 -10.74 6.13 -8.45
CA ALA A 162 -11.26 7.38 -7.91
C ALA A 162 -10.15 8.33 -7.44
N THR A 163 -9.16 7.79 -6.72
CA THR A 163 -8.00 8.55 -6.22
C THR A 163 -7.17 9.10 -7.37
N GLU A 164 -6.93 8.32 -8.43
CA GLU A 164 -6.21 8.76 -9.64
C GLU A 164 -6.95 9.92 -10.33
N VAL A 165 -8.26 9.76 -10.54
CA VAL A 165 -9.09 10.75 -11.22
C VAL A 165 -9.14 12.07 -10.44
N VAL A 166 -9.43 12.02 -9.13
CA VAL A 166 -9.44 13.21 -8.26
C VAL A 166 -8.06 13.85 -8.21
N PHE A 167 -6.99 13.05 -8.15
CA PHE A 167 -5.61 13.56 -8.14
C PHE A 167 -5.30 14.39 -9.40
N PHE A 168 -5.63 13.88 -10.58
CA PHE A 168 -5.33 14.58 -11.82
C PHE A 168 -6.19 15.84 -12.00
N ASP A 169 -7.47 15.79 -11.63
CA ASP A 169 -8.37 16.96 -11.70
C ASP A 169 -7.91 18.05 -10.71
N ASP A 170 -7.67 17.71 -9.45
CA ASP A 170 -7.22 18.68 -8.44
C ASP A 170 -5.81 19.20 -8.71
N ASN A 171 -4.89 18.37 -9.19
CA ASN A 171 -3.54 18.81 -9.49
C ASN A 171 -3.52 19.77 -10.68
N HIS A 172 -4.45 19.60 -11.63
CA HIS A 172 -4.66 20.54 -12.72
C HIS A 172 -5.21 21.89 -12.24
N ARG A 173 -6.18 21.89 -11.31
CA ARG A 173 -6.86 23.11 -10.84
C ARG A 173 -6.12 23.86 -9.73
N TYR A 174 -5.55 23.14 -8.76
CA TYR A 174 -5.14 23.69 -7.46
C TYR A 174 -3.73 23.26 -7.01
N ARG A 175 -2.99 22.50 -7.81
CA ARG A 175 -1.68 21.91 -7.43
C ARG A 175 -1.78 21.02 -6.17
N ALA A 176 -2.73 20.09 -6.16
CA ALA A 176 -2.97 19.12 -5.07
C ALA A 176 -1.71 18.41 -4.52
N VAL A 177 -0.64 18.24 -5.31
CA VAL A 177 0.62 17.62 -4.85
C VAL A 177 1.25 18.33 -3.64
N LEU A 178 0.91 19.60 -3.39
CA LEU A 178 1.37 20.35 -2.22
C LEU A 178 0.67 19.91 -0.92
N ASP A 179 -0.53 19.33 -1.01
CA ASP A 179 -1.28 18.86 0.14
C ASP A 179 -0.67 17.55 0.72
N PRO A 180 -0.41 17.48 2.04
CA PRO A 180 0.13 16.27 2.67
C PRO A 180 -0.79 15.05 2.55
N TYR A 181 -2.11 15.21 2.75
CA TYR A 181 -3.08 14.13 2.66
C TYR A 181 -3.23 13.62 1.23
N CYS A 182 -3.11 14.49 0.23
CA CYS A 182 -3.07 14.08 -1.17
C CYS A 182 -1.87 13.15 -1.44
N ARG A 183 -0.67 13.55 -0.99
CA ARG A 183 0.54 12.73 -1.14
C ARG A 183 0.42 11.39 -0.42
N ILE A 184 -0.10 11.38 0.81
CA ILE A 184 -0.35 10.17 1.61
C ILE A 184 -1.36 9.26 0.90
N SER A 185 -2.50 9.82 0.47
CA SER A 185 -3.56 9.10 -0.25
C SER A 185 -3.00 8.38 -1.47
N LYS A 186 -2.27 9.11 -2.33
CA LYS A 186 -1.63 8.53 -3.52
C LYS A 186 -0.63 7.44 -3.15
N ALA A 187 0.19 7.68 -2.13
CA ALA A 187 1.23 6.74 -1.70
C ALA A 187 0.63 5.41 -1.21
N LEU A 188 -0.43 5.48 -0.40
CA LEU A 188 -1.15 4.30 0.10
C LEU A 188 -1.95 3.61 -1.01
N SER A 189 -2.61 4.37 -1.87
CA SER A 189 -3.36 3.87 -3.01
C SER A 189 -2.49 3.04 -3.96
N ASP A 190 -1.36 3.61 -4.39
CA ASP A 190 -0.40 2.96 -5.30
C ASP A 190 0.25 1.73 -4.64
N TYR A 191 0.45 1.77 -3.31
CA TYR A 191 0.96 0.62 -2.56
C TYR A 191 -0.08 -0.51 -2.47
N MET A 192 -1.34 -0.21 -2.19
CA MET A 192 -2.42 -1.20 -2.15
C MET A 192 -2.64 -1.83 -3.53
N MET A 193 -2.51 -1.05 -4.60
CA MET A 193 -2.56 -1.54 -5.97
C MET A 193 -1.36 -2.44 -6.32
N TYR A 194 -0.16 -2.10 -5.83
CA TYR A 194 1.02 -2.97 -5.90
C TYR A 194 0.79 -4.32 -5.21
N LEU A 195 0.29 -4.30 -3.97
CA LEU A 195 0.00 -5.51 -3.20
C LEU A 195 -1.01 -6.38 -3.94
N PHE A 196 -2.09 -5.79 -4.42
CA PHE A 196 -3.11 -6.50 -5.16
C PHE A 196 -2.56 -7.13 -6.45
N SER A 197 -1.70 -6.42 -7.18
CA SER A 197 -1.16 -6.90 -8.47
C SER A 197 -0.11 -8.00 -8.33
N LEU A 198 0.81 -7.87 -7.37
CA LEU A 198 1.99 -8.74 -7.24
C LEU A 198 1.91 -9.74 -6.09
N TYR A 199 1.14 -9.40 -5.05
CA TYR A 199 1.00 -10.19 -3.84
C TYR A 199 -0.46 -10.41 -3.44
N PRO A 200 -1.34 -10.83 -4.37
CA PRO A 200 -2.77 -11.02 -4.10
C PRO A 200 -3.01 -12.02 -2.96
N ALA A 201 -2.09 -12.98 -2.75
CA ALA A 201 -2.15 -13.88 -1.63
C ALA A 201 -2.14 -13.17 -0.26
N MET A 202 -1.59 -11.96 -0.14
CA MET A 202 -1.59 -11.19 1.12
C MET A 202 -2.91 -10.44 1.36
N LEU A 203 -3.82 -10.44 0.40
CA LEU A 203 -5.14 -9.86 0.53
C LEU A 203 -6.20 -10.97 0.68
N PRO A 204 -7.41 -10.64 1.16
CA PRO A 204 -8.58 -11.51 1.05
C PRO A 204 -8.79 -12.03 -0.38
N ALA A 205 -9.18 -13.29 -0.48
CA ALA A 205 -9.47 -13.91 -1.77
C ALA A 205 -10.65 -13.20 -2.47
N GLY A 206 -10.60 -13.13 -3.79
CA GLY A 206 -11.65 -12.54 -4.63
C GLY A 206 -11.30 -12.65 -6.11
N ILE A 207 -12.23 -12.24 -6.96
CA ILE A 207 -12.07 -12.29 -8.43
C ILE A 207 -11.54 -10.97 -9.01
N GLY A 208 -10.96 -10.12 -8.16
CA GLY A 208 -10.49 -8.78 -8.54
C GLY A 208 -9.59 -8.76 -9.76
N HIS A 209 -8.75 -9.76 -10.01
CA HIS A 209 -7.85 -9.77 -11.18
C HIS A 209 -8.61 -9.79 -12.52
N ILE A 210 -9.76 -10.46 -12.58
CA ILE A 210 -10.63 -10.46 -13.77
C ILE A 210 -11.15 -9.04 -13.98
N ARG A 211 -11.69 -8.43 -12.92
CA ARG A 211 -12.21 -7.06 -12.96
C ARG A 211 -11.13 -6.04 -13.30
N LEU A 212 -9.92 -6.17 -12.76
CA LEU A 212 -8.79 -5.31 -13.10
C LEU A 212 -8.44 -5.37 -14.58
N ARG A 213 -8.48 -6.56 -15.18
CA ARG A 213 -8.26 -6.72 -16.62
C ARG A 213 -9.32 -6.00 -17.43
N ASP A 214 -10.60 -6.15 -17.04
CA ASP A 214 -11.71 -5.46 -17.70
C ASP A 214 -11.59 -3.94 -17.53
N THR A 215 -11.29 -3.46 -16.31
CA THR A 215 -11.00 -2.06 -15.99
C THR A 215 -9.88 -1.50 -16.85
N CYS A 216 -8.77 -2.22 -17.00
CA CYS A 216 -7.67 -1.78 -17.84
C CYS A 216 -8.00 -1.80 -19.32
N THR A 217 -8.76 -2.79 -19.79
CA THR A 217 -9.22 -2.83 -21.18
C THR A 217 -10.09 -1.62 -21.48
N GLU A 218 -10.98 -1.27 -20.55
CA GLU A 218 -11.79 -0.06 -20.67
C GLU A 218 -10.97 1.22 -20.61
N ALA A 219 -10.07 1.37 -19.63
CA ALA A 219 -9.20 2.54 -19.52
C ALA A 219 -8.32 2.71 -20.77
N MET A 220 -7.81 1.62 -21.35
CA MET A 220 -7.02 1.63 -22.58
C MET A 220 -7.84 2.00 -23.82
N ASN A 221 -9.15 1.72 -23.86
CA ASN A 221 -10.01 2.18 -24.96
C ASN A 221 -10.09 3.72 -25.01
N PHE A 222 -9.83 4.40 -23.89
CA PHE A 222 -9.80 5.85 -23.81
C PHE A 222 -8.38 6.44 -23.86
N THR A 223 -7.32 5.64 -23.65
CA THR A 223 -5.97 6.16 -23.39
C THR A 223 -4.87 5.24 -23.92
N LEU A 224 -3.94 5.81 -24.70
CA LEU A 224 -2.73 5.10 -25.18
C LEU A 224 -1.50 5.38 -24.29
N ASP A 225 -1.54 6.45 -23.50
CA ASP A 225 -0.47 6.87 -22.59
C ASP A 225 -0.99 7.73 -21.42
N GLU A 226 -0.10 8.08 -20.49
CA GLU A 226 -0.40 8.90 -19.31
C GLU A 226 -0.88 10.32 -19.66
N ALA A 227 -0.39 10.92 -20.75
CA ALA A 227 -0.82 12.26 -21.16
C ALA A 227 -2.27 12.23 -21.63
N GLN A 228 -2.65 11.23 -22.42
CA GLN A 228 -4.02 11.02 -22.86
C GLN A 228 -4.96 10.70 -21.70
N PHE A 229 -4.49 9.97 -20.67
CA PHE A 229 -5.28 9.77 -19.45
C PHE A 229 -5.57 11.09 -18.72
N LYS A 230 -4.57 11.96 -18.60
CA LYS A 230 -4.77 13.30 -18.03
C LYS A 230 -5.77 14.12 -18.84
N GLU A 231 -5.68 14.10 -20.17
CA GLU A 231 -6.64 14.82 -21.02
C GLU A 231 -8.04 14.22 -20.96
N ALA A 232 -8.18 12.90 -20.87
CA ALA A 232 -9.48 12.24 -20.71
C ALA A 232 -10.15 12.63 -19.39
N VAL A 233 -9.39 12.66 -18.28
CA VAL A 233 -9.90 13.14 -16.97
C VAL A 233 -10.29 14.61 -17.07
N ARG A 234 -9.46 15.46 -17.67
CA ARG A 234 -9.79 16.88 -17.89
C ARG A 234 -11.05 17.07 -18.72
N GLY A 235 -11.22 16.29 -19.79
CA GLY A 235 -12.42 16.31 -20.61
C GLY A 235 -13.66 15.92 -19.81
N LEU A 236 -13.58 14.83 -19.05
CA LEU A 236 -14.69 14.33 -18.22
C LEU A 236 -15.11 15.33 -17.13
N PHE A 237 -14.14 16.00 -16.50
CA PHE A 237 -14.41 16.99 -15.45
C PHE A 237 -14.55 18.43 -15.96
N GLY A 238 -14.34 18.65 -17.26
CA GLY A 238 -14.52 19.93 -17.96
C GLY A 238 -15.91 20.10 -18.58
N VAL A 239 -16.67 19.02 -18.77
CA VAL A 239 -18.08 19.09 -19.17
C VAL A 239 -18.99 19.44 -17.99
N ASP A 240 -20.20 19.91 -18.28
CA ASP A 240 -21.22 20.21 -17.28
C ASP A 240 -21.61 18.95 -16.48
N ILE A 241 -22.10 19.16 -15.26
CA ILE A 241 -22.40 18.10 -14.29
C ILE A 241 -23.38 17.08 -14.88
N ARG A 242 -24.43 17.51 -15.57
CA ARG A 242 -25.46 16.59 -16.12
C ARG A 242 -24.87 15.69 -17.19
N SER A 243 -24.09 16.27 -18.12
CA SER A 243 -23.41 15.51 -19.15
C SER A 243 -22.39 14.53 -18.56
N ARG A 244 -21.66 14.94 -17.52
CA ARG A 244 -20.71 14.08 -16.80
C ARG A 244 -21.39 12.87 -16.17
N SER A 245 -22.42 13.11 -15.36
CA SER A 245 -23.13 12.02 -14.67
C SER A 245 -23.76 11.05 -15.67
N PHE A 246 -24.29 11.55 -16.79
CA PHE A 246 -24.80 10.70 -17.88
C PHE A 246 -23.72 9.82 -18.51
N LEU A 247 -22.54 10.37 -18.83
CA LEU A 247 -21.41 9.61 -19.38
C LEU A 247 -20.93 8.52 -18.41
N ILE A 248 -20.82 8.87 -17.13
CA ILE A 248 -20.43 7.94 -16.07
C ILE A 248 -21.47 6.82 -15.94
N GLN A 249 -22.75 7.15 -15.88
CA GLN A 249 -23.82 6.15 -15.75
C GLN A 249 -23.87 5.19 -16.96
N MET A 250 -23.72 5.72 -18.18
CA MET A 250 -23.65 4.89 -19.38
C MET A 250 -22.46 3.93 -19.33
N GLY A 251 -21.31 4.42 -18.87
CA GLY A 251 -20.10 3.63 -18.71
C GLY A 251 -20.21 2.56 -17.61
N SER A 252 -20.80 2.88 -16.46
CA SER A 252 -20.97 1.95 -15.33
C SER A 252 -21.89 0.76 -15.62
N SER A 253 -22.66 0.82 -16.70
CA SER A 253 -23.41 -0.36 -17.20
C SER A 253 -22.50 -1.47 -17.74
N ARG A 254 -21.22 -1.19 -17.94
CA ARG A 254 -20.20 -2.13 -18.40
C ARG A 254 -19.58 -2.86 -17.21
N LYS A 255 -18.95 -4.02 -17.45
CA LYS A 255 -18.40 -4.91 -16.41
C LYS A 255 -17.15 -4.39 -15.69
N SER A 256 -16.72 -3.15 -15.95
CA SER A 256 -15.44 -2.61 -15.49
C SER A 256 -15.62 -1.65 -14.33
N ALA A 257 -14.63 -1.62 -13.44
CA ALA A 257 -14.60 -0.75 -12.28
C ALA A 257 -14.18 0.70 -12.61
N PHE A 258 -13.87 1.00 -13.88
CA PHE A 258 -13.38 2.32 -14.28
C PHE A 258 -14.43 3.41 -14.06
N PHE A 259 -15.61 3.25 -14.66
CA PHE A 259 -16.68 4.24 -14.53
C PHE A 259 -17.31 4.25 -13.14
N GLU A 260 -17.39 3.09 -12.48
CA GLU A 260 -17.73 3.01 -11.07
C GLU A 260 -16.75 3.82 -10.19
N GLY A 261 -15.45 3.76 -10.48
CA GLY A 261 -14.45 4.60 -9.83
C GLY A 261 -14.60 6.09 -10.16
N CYS A 262 -14.96 6.42 -11.41
CA CYS A 262 -15.28 7.80 -11.81
C CYS A 262 -16.52 8.34 -11.08
N GLN A 263 -17.51 7.49 -10.79
CA GLN A 263 -18.69 7.87 -10.01
C GLN A 263 -18.31 8.26 -8.57
N ILE A 264 -17.41 7.49 -7.95
CA ILE A 264 -16.87 7.85 -6.63
C ILE A 264 -16.07 9.15 -6.71
N ALA A 265 -15.27 9.36 -7.76
CA ALA A 265 -14.54 10.61 -7.96
C ALA A 265 -15.46 11.82 -8.13
N GLU A 266 -16.55 11.67 -8.90
CA GLU A 266 -17.57 12.70 -9.08
C GLU A 266 -18.21 13.07 -7.74
N HIS A 267 -18.58 12.08 -6.92
CA HIS A 267 -19.10 12.30 -5.58
C HIS A 267 -18.09 12.99 -4.66
N LEU A 268 -16.81 12.59 -4.69
CA LEU A 268 -15.77 13.25 -3.90
C LEU A 268 -15.57 14.72 -4.31
N GLN A 269 -15.71 15.04 -5.61
CA GLN A 269 -15.65 16.43 -6.06
C GLN A 269 -16.88 17.25 -5.66
N SER A 270 -18.07 16.63 -5.61
CA SER A 270 -19.29 17.33 -5.17
C SER A 270 -19.23 17.73 -3.69
N LEU A 271 -18.47 17.02 -2.85
CA LEU A 271 -18.23 17.43 -1.46
C LEU A 271 -17.65 18.85 -1.36
N VAL A 272 -16.74 19.19 -2.27
CA VAL A 272 -16.10 20.51 -2.32
C VAL A 272 -17.01 21.53 -3.00
N SER A 273 -17.64 21.19 -4.12
CA SER A 273 -18.44 22.15 -4.88
C SER A 273 -19.81 22.45 -4.27
N ASP A 274 -20.46 21.43 -3.70
CA ASP A 274 -21.88 21.48 -3.32
C ASP A 274 -22.03 21.52 -1.79
N PHE A 275 -21.13 20.86 -1.06
CA PHE A 275 -21.20 20.73 0.40
C PHE A 275 -20.16 21.56 1.17
N HIS A 276 -19.46 22.48 0.48
CA HIS A 276 -18.53 23.45 1.07
C HIS A 276 -17.34 22.84 1.86
N TRP A 277 -16.96 21.60 1.55
CA TRP A 277 -15.72 21.04 2.07
C TRP A 277 -14.53 21.77 1.46
N ASP A 278 -13.44 21.88 2.21
CA ASP A 278 -12.18 22.26 1.60
C ASP A 278 -11.53 21.03 0.90
N ASN A 279 -10.57 21.29 0.02
CA ASN A 279 -9.85 20.21 -0.66
C ASN A 279 -9.05 19.33 0.32
N GLN A 280 -8.60 19.90 1.44
CA GLN A 280 -7.80 19.20 2.43
C GLN A 280 -8.63 18.15 3.17
N ASP A 281 -9.88 18.46 3.54
CA ASP A 281 -10.86 17.58 4.14
C ASP A 281 -11.21 16.42 3.21
N LYS A 282 -11.43 16.71 1.92
CA LYS A 282 -11.63 15.68 0.89
C LYS A 282 -10.42 14.74 0.81
N TRP A 283 -9.21 15.28 0.73
CA TRP A 283 -7.99 14.46 0.67
C TRP A 283 -7.72 13.69 1.96
N LYS A 284 -8.06 14.26 3.11
CA LYS A 284 -7.99 13.57 4.40
C LYS A 284 -8.95 12.38 4.44
N LEU A 285 -10.18 12.54 3.96
CA LEU A 285 -11.13 11.44 3.84
C LEU A 285 -10.60 10.30 2.97
N ILE A 286 -10.00 10.63 1.82
CA ILE A 286 -9.37 9.64 0.94
C ILE A 286 -8.19 8.96 1.66
N ALA A 287 -7.38 9.70 2.41
CA ALA A 287 -6.26 9.15 3.18
C ALA A 287 -6.76 8.18 4.28
N ASP A 288 -7.80 8.56 5.01
CA ASP A 288 -8.42 7.75 6.06
C ASP A 288 -9.06 6.49 5.48
N MET A 289 -9.66 6.58 4.29
CA MET A 289 -10.17 5.42 3.56
C MET A 289 -9.05 4.43 3.25
N TRP A 290 -7.94 4.90 2.68
CA TRP A 290 -6.80 4.03 2.38
C TRP A 290 -6.15 3.44 3.63
N LEU A 291 -6.09 4.18 4.73
CA LEU A 291 -5.63 3.66 6.01
C LEU A 291 -6.53 2.51 6.51
N ASN A 292 -7.85 2.66 6.39
CA ASN A 292 -8.78 1.61 6.78
C ASN A 292 -8.64 0.36 5.89
N MET A 293 -8.47 0.52 4.58
CA MET A 293 -8.21 -0.62 3.68
C MET A 293 -6.86 -1.29 3.98
N LEU A 294 -5.82 -0.51 4.26
CA LEU A 294 -4.49 -1.01 4.62
C LEU A 294 -4.52 -1.83 5.92
N THR A 295 -5.18 -1.30 6.95
CA THR A 295 -5.30 -1.97 8.26
C THR A 295 -6.18 -3.21 8.18
N TYR A 296 -7.25 -3.17 7.39
CA TYR A 296 -8.04 -4.36 7.06
C TYR A 296 -7.18 -5.43 6.37
N ALA A 297 -6.45 -5.08 5.31
CA ALA A 297 -5.57 -6.01 4.61
C ALA A 297 -4.50 -6.62 5.53
N ALA A 298 -3.89 -5.80 6.40
CA ALA A 298 -2.91 -6.25 7.39
C ALA A 298 -3.52 -7.24 8.39
N ALA A 299 -4.73 -6.98 8.90
CA ALA A 299 -5.43 -7.87 9.83
C ALA A 299 -5.81 -9.22 9.18
N GLN A 300 -6.26 -9.20 7.93
CA GLN A 300 -6.68 -10.41 7.23
C GLN A 300 -5.51 -11.28 6.77
N CYS A 301 -4.37 -10.67 6.42
CA CYS A 301 -3.19 -11.39 5.98
C CYS A 301 -2.68 -12.37 7.06
N SER A 302 -2.29 -13.59 6.67
CA SER A 302 -1.80 -14.57 7.63
C SER A 302 -0.34 -14.30 8.02
N TRP A 303 0.02 -14.56 9.28
CA TRP A 303 1.39 -14.39 9.75
C TRP A 303 2.41 -15.23 8.97
N LYS A 304 2.01 -16.40 8.44
CA LYS A 304 2.83 -17.19 7.52
C LYS A 304 3.23 -16.39 6.27
N LYS A 305 2.31 -15.59 5.72
CA LYS A 305 2.55 -14.74 4.54
C LYS A 305 3.37 -13.52 4.89
N HIS A 306 3.07 -12.85 6.02
CA HIS A 306 3.92 -11.77 6.56
C HIS A 306 5.37 -12.22 6.77
N ALA A 307 5.57 -13.34 7.48
CA ALA A 307 6.89 -13.91 7.76
C ALA A 307 7.64 -14.31 6.48
N ARG A 308 6.93 -14.83 5.47
CA ARG A 308 7.54 -15.15 4.18
C ARG A 308 8.10 -13.89 3.50
N ARG A 309 7.45 -12.73 3.65
CA ARG A 309 7.91 -11.47 3.05
C ARG A 309 9.12 -10.90 3.77
N LEU A 310 9.15 -10.96 5.10
CA LEU A 310 10.30 -10.51 5.90
C LEU A 310 11.62 -11.19 5.49
N LYS A 311 11.58 -12.42 4.95
CA LYS A 311 12.77 -13.12 4.44
C LYS A 311 13.43 -12.43 3.25
N TYR A 312 12.68 -11.65 2.47
CA TYR A 312 13.15 -11.03 1.22
C TYR A 312 13.33 -9.51 1.34
N GLY A 313 13.11 -8.94 2.52
CA GLY A 313 13.21 -7.50 2.80
C GLY A 313 12.05 -6.98 3.64
N ASP A 314 12.05 -5.67 3.85
CA ASP A 314 11.03 -4.96 4.63
C ASP A 314 9.74 -4.80 3.82
N GLU A 315 8.69 -5.50 4.22
CA GLU A 315 7.35 -5.36 3.64
C GLU A 315 6.51 -4.40 4.48
N PHE A 316 5.94 -3.38 3.83
CA PHE A 316 5.24 -2.29 4.51
C PHE A 316 3.97 -2.76 5.23
N LEU A 317 3.16 -3.60 4.59
CA LEU A 317 1.98 -4.20 5.22
C LEU A 317 2.35 -5.00 6.48
N THR A 318 3.53 -5.64 6.48
CA THR A 318 4.00 -6.38 7.65
C THR A 318 4.40 -5.44 8.79
N HIS A 319 5.03 -4.30 8.49
CA HIS A 319 5.33 -3.29 9.51
C HIS A 319 4.04 -2.73 10.12
N VAL A 320 3.04 -2.44 9.28
CA VAL A 320 1.71 -1.99 9.75
C VAL A 320 1.04 -3.07 10.61
N ALA A 321 1.07 -4.34 10.19
CA ALA A 321 0.53 -5.45 10.98
C ALA A 321 1.24 -5.60 12.35
N LEU A 322 2.55 -5.40 12.41
CA LEU A 322 3.33 -5.43 13.65
C LEU A 322 3.00 -4.23 14.56
N LEU A 323 2.82 -3.04 13.99
CA LEU A 323 2.36 -1.86 14.73
C LEU A 323 0.94 -2.08 15.28
N MET A 324 0.04 -2.66 14.48
CA MET A 324 -1.29 -3.04 14.95
C MET A 324 -1.21 -4.03 16.11
N ALA A 325 -0.38 -5.07 16.02
CA ALA A 325 -0.16 -6.02 17.10
C ALA A 325 0.41 -5.36 18.36
N HIS A 326 1.37 -4.44 18.22
CA HIS A 326 1.92 -3.62 19.30
C HIS A 326 0.84 -2.80 20.02
N LEU A 327 -0.17 -2.35 19.29
CA LEU A 327 -1.29 -1.58 19.83
C LEU A 327 -2.43 -2.46 20.37
N GLY A 328 -2.31 -3.79 20.36
CA GLY A 328 -3.37 -4.71 20.75
C GLY A 328 -4.47 -4.88 19.70
N LEU A 329 -4.25 -4.40 18.48
CA LEU A 329 -5.19 -4.45 17.35
C LEU A 329 -4.93 -5.69 16.46
N SER A 330 -4.79 -6.87 17.07
CA SER A 330 -4.51 -8.11 16.35
C SER A 330 -5.34 -9.26 16.91
N LYS A 331 -6.03 -9.99 16.02
CA LYS A 331 -6.76 -11.22 16.37
C LYS A 331 -5.82 -12.40 16.62
N LYS A 332 -4.56 -12.29 16.18
CA LYS A 332 -3.63 -13.43 16.00
C LYS A 332 -2.40 -13.36 16.90
N ILE A 333 -2.12 -12.22 17.52
CA ILE A 333 -1.02 -12.02 18.48
C ILE A 333 -1.65 -11.48 19.75
N GLN A 334 -1.38 -12.14 20.87
CA GLN A 334 -1.77 -11.64 22.17
C GLN A 334 -0.59 -10.88 22.77
N MET A 335 -0.87 -9.70 23.31
CA MET A 335 0.15 -9.02 24.11
C MET A 335 0.31 -9.78 25.42
N VAL A 336 1.55 -10.08 25.78
CA VAL A 336 1.86 -10.56 27.12
C VAL A 336 1.61 -9.42 28.09
N PRO A 337 0.97 -9.66 29.25
CA PRO A 337 0.88 -8.65 30.30
C PRO A 337 2.28 -8.12 30.62
N LEU A 338 2.42 -6.79 30.64
CA LEU A 338 3.65 -6.17 31.11
C LEU A 338 3.96 -6.69 32.52
N PRO A 339 5.24 -7.00 32.84
CA PRO A 339 5.65 -7.27 34.21
C PRO A 339 5.13 -6.19 35.17
N LYS A 340 4.68 -6.57 36.37
CA LYS A 340 4.08 -5.65 37.35
C LYS A 340 4.91 -4.37 37.57
N MET A 341 6.24 -4.50 37.63
CA MET A 341 7.16 -3.37 37.79
C MET A 341 7.05 -2.31 36.67
N LEU A 342 6.72 -2.73 35.44
CA LEU A 342 6.51 -1.82 34.31
C LEU A 342 5.10 -1.23 34.31
N GLN A 343 4.10 -2.00 34.77
CA GLN A 343 2.74 -1.50 34.96
C GLN A 343 2.69 -0.43 36.05
N GLU A 344 3.36 -0.65 37.18
CA GLU A 344 3.45 0.30 38.31
C GLU A 344 4.20 1.59 37.93
N ALA A 345 5.00 1.56 36.86
CA ALA A 345 5.72 2.71 36.33
C ALA A 345 4.99 3.42 35.17
N ASP A 346 3.74 3.03 34.88
CA ASP A 346 2.97 3.49 33.70
C ASP A 346 3.78 3.40 32.39
N PHE A 347 4.60 2.35 32.27
CA PHE A 347 5.48 2.19 31.11
C PHE A 347 4.68 1.79 29.86
N GLU A 348 4.64 2.68 28.87
CA GLU A 348 4.17 2.36 27.53
C GLU A 348 5.35 2.05 26.59
N PRO A 349 5.42 0.84 26.02
CA PRO A 349 6.47 0.53 25.07
C PRO A 349 6.30 1.39 23.80
N ASN A 350 7.31 2.18 23.47
CA ASN A 350 7.30 3.03 22.28
C ASN A 350 7.49 2.21 21.00
N PHE A 351 6.69 2.51 19.96
CA PHE A 351 6.90 1.94 18.63
C PHE A 351 7.98 2.71 17.87
N HIS A 352 8.93 1.98 17.30
CA HIS A 352 10.00 2.53 16.48
C HIS A 352 9.95 1.90 15.09
N TRP A 353 9.60 2.71 14.09
CA TRP A 353 9.52 2.28 12.68
C TRP A 353 10.84 1.70 12.17
N ASP A 354 11.97 2.13 12.75
CA ASP A 354 13.34 1.72 12.42
C ASP A 354 13.89 0.57 13.29
N LYS A 355 13.15 0.10 14.31
CA LYS A 355 13.68 -0.85 15.31
C LYS A 355 12.69 -1.96 15.66
N LEU A 356 12.23 -2.69 14.64
CA LEU A 356 11.34 -3.85 14.81
C LEU A 356 11.90 -4.93 15.76
N ASN A 357 13.22 -5.09 15.85
CA ASN A 357 13.86 -6.04 16.77
C ASN A 357 13.52 -5.76 18.25
N ARG A 358 13.11 -4.54 18.60
CA ARG A 358 12.66 -4.20 19.95
C ARG A 358 11.28 -4.76 20.29
N LEU A 359 10.47 -5.14 19.30
CA LEU A 359 9.14 -5.72 19.51
C LEU A 359 9.20 -7.19 19.96
N LEU A 360 10.30 -7.89 19.65
CA LEU A 360 10.46 -9.31 19.96
C LEU A 360 10.45 -9.62 21.46
N SER A 361 10.71 -8.64 22.32
CA SER A 361 10.77 -8.86 23.76
C SER A 361 9.40 -8.94 24.45
N TYR A 362 8.29 -8.62 23.76
CA TYR A 362 6.96 -8.59 24.39
C TYR A 362 5.77 -9.00 23.49
N LEU A 363 6.00 -9.45 22.25
CA LEU A 363 4.98 -10.12 21.44
C LEU A 363 5.16 -11.65 21.61
N ALA A 364 4.13 -12.36 22.10
CA ALA A 364 4.12 -13.82 22.26
C ALA A 364 3.23 -14.52 21.22
#